data_AF-A0A6B2G5H9-F1
#
_entry.id   AF-A0A6B2G5H9-F1
#
_cell.length_a   1.000
_cell.length_b   1.000
_cell.length_c   1.000
_cell.angle_alpha   90.00
_cell.angle_beta   90.00
_cell.angle_gamma   90.00
#
_symmetry.space_group_name_H-M   'P 1'
#
loop_
_entity.id
_entity.type
_entity.pdbx_description
1 polymer ?
#
loop_
_entity_poly.entity_id
_entity_poly.type
_entity_poly.pdbx_seq_one_letter_code
_entity_poly.pdbx_strand_id
1 'polypeptide(L)'
;QRFSIQKLIICEKSYTLVVGGSAGNVLIYTLNSNNRFKKNIPDYIECNLIEKYPNFVWRGHNKLVLKNELPDSAGYTLQTMLAIHPSSPISCLAYCHKWNL
;
A
#
# COMPACT_ATOMS: atom_id res chain seq x y z
N GLN A 1 0.51 -15.33 -8.24
CA GLN A 1 -0.21 -14.07 -8.59
C GLN A 1 0.25 -12.98 -7.63
N ARG A 2 0.86 -11.88 -8.11
CA ARG A 2 1.49 -10.84 -7.25
C ARG A 2 0.58 -9.66 -6.91
N PHE A 3 -0.44 -9.41 -7.72
CA PHE A 3 -1.41 -8.31 -7.57
C PHE A 3 -2.68 -8.71 -6.82
N SER A 4 -2.71 -9.91 -6.22
CA SER A 4 -3.89 -10.38 -5.50
C SER A 4 -4.07 -9.58 -4.21
N ILE A 5 -5.30 -9.15 -3.94
CA ILE A 5 -5.69 -8.53 -2.67
C ILE A 5 -5.83 -9.64 -1.62
N GLN A 6 -5.21 -9.45 -0.47
CA GLN A 6 -5.22 -10.38 0.66
C GLN A 6 -6.05 -9.87 1.83
N LYS A 7 -6.02 -8.56 2.07
CA LYS A 7 -6.73 -7.88 3.17
C LYS A 7 -7.22 -6.51 2.70
N LEU A 8 -8.33 -6.03 3.26
CA LEU A 8 -8.93 -4.76 2.91
C LEU A 8 -9.63 -4.16 4.13
N ILE A 9 -9.43 -2.86 4.36
CA ILE A 9 -10.14 -2.08 5.40
C ILE A 9 -10.66 -0.79 4.77
N ILE A 10 -11.90 -0.46 5.07
CA ILE A 10 -12.51 0.83 4.72
C ILE A 10 -12.85 1.55 6.02
N CYS A 11 -12.44 2.82 6.12
CA CYS A 11 -12.85 3.71 7.19
C CYS A 11 -13.74 4.81 6.61
N GLU A 12 -15.03 4.77 6.91
CA GLU A 12 -16.00 5.76 6.43
C GLU A 12 -15.74 7.17 7.01
N LYS A 13 -15.21 7.26 8.24
CA LYS A 13 -14.98 8.54 8.92
C LYS A 13 -13.87 9.36 8.27
N SER A 14 -12.80 8.70 7.82
CA SER A 14 -11.65 9.33 7.17
C SER A 14 -11.66 9.16 5.65
N TYR A 15 -12.67 8.46 5.12
CA TYR A 15 -12.74 8.02 3.73
C TYR A 15 -11.46 7.34 3.22
N THR A 16 -10.79 6.60 4.11
CA THR A 16 -9.54 5.91 3.83
C THR A 16 -9.83 4.46 3.47
N LEU A 17 -9.20 3.97 2.41
CA LEU A 17 -9.19 2.57 2.00
C LEU A 17 -7.76 2.05 2.12
N VAL A 18 -7.57 0.99 2.89
CA VAL A 18 -6.27 0.35 3.08
C VAL A 18 -6.31 -1.07 2.53
N VAL A 19 -5.38 -1.42 1.64
CA VAL A 19 -5.36 -2.70 0.92
C VAL A 19 -4.02 -3.39 1.12
N GLY A 20 -4.05 -4.63 1.63
CA GLY A 20 -2.88 -5.50 1.74
C GLY A 20 -2.83 -6.50 0.59
N GLY A 21 -1.69 -6.60 -0.09
CA GLY A 21 -1.50 -7.44 -1.28
C GLY A 21 -0.66 -8.69 -1.05
N SER A 22 -0.62 -9.55 -2.06
CA SER A 22 0.12 -10.82 -2.03
C SER A 22 1.64 -10.68 -2.19
N ALA A 23 2.14 -9.52 -2.62
CA ALA A 23 3.57 -9.29 -2.86
C ALA A 23 4.19 -8.36 -1.80
N GLY A 24 3.66 -8.40 -0.57
CA GLY A 24 4.16 -7.57 0.53
C GLY A 24 3.94 -6.08 0.29
N ASN A 25 2.83 -5.71 -0.35
CA ASN A 25 2.49 -4.31 -0.57
C ASN A 25 1.26 -3.94 0.26
N VAL A 26 1.31 -2.79 0.92
CA VAL A 26 0.16 -2.14 1.55
C VAL A 26 -0.10 -0.82 0.83
N LEU A 27 -1.32 -0.61 0.39
CA LEU A 27 -1.74 0.56 -0.38
C LEU A 27 -2.75 1.35 0.44
N ILE A 28 -2.49 2.64 0.61
CA ILE A 28 -3.37 3.57 1.32
C ILE A 28 -3.97 4.52 0.29
N TYR A 29 -5.29 4.51 0.23
CA TYR A 29 -6.08 5.36 -0.65
C TYR A 29 -6.96 6.29 0.18
N THR A 30 -7.28 7.45 -0.39
CA THR A 30 -8.27 8.37 0.17
C THR A 30 -9.29 8.70 -0.91
N LEU A 31 -10.57 8.75 -0.53
CA LEU A 31 -11.64 9.14 -1.44
C LEU A 31 -11.51 10.63 -1.78
N ASN A 32 -11.32 10.95 -3.06
CA ASN A 32 -11.35 12.32 -3.53
C ASN A 32 -12.75 12.64 -4.09
N SER A 33 -13.53 13.44 -3.37
CA SER A 33 -14.89 13.85 -3.77
C SER A 33 -14.90 15.10 -4.68
N ASN A 34 -13.79 15.82 -4.77
CA ASN A 34 -13.72 17.05 -5.55
C ASN A 34 -13.16 16.75 -6.95
N ASN A 35 -13.88 17.16 -8.00
CA ASN A 35 -13.45 17.13 -9.42
C ASN A 35 -12.19 17.99 -9.71
N ARG A 36 -11.44 18.40 -8.70
CA ARG A 36 -10.13 19.03 -8.85
C ARG A 36 -9.09 17.90 -8.84
N PHE A 37 -8.90 17.31 -10.00
CA PHE A 37 -7.87 16.31 -10.26
C PHE A 37 -6.50 17.00 -10.16
N LYS A 38 -5.88 16.94 -8.99
CA LYS A 38 -4.46 17.20 -8.86
C LYS A 38 -3.73 15.88 -9.06
N LYS A 39 -2.78 15.87 -9.99
CA LYS A 39 -1.79 14.80 -10.16
C LYS A 39 -1.14 14.53 -8.80
N ASN A 40 -1.56 13.46 -8.15
CA ASN A 40 -1.02 13.09 -6.85
C ASN A 40 0.14 12.12 -7.09
N ILE A 41 1.33 12.50 -6.66
CA ILE A 41 2.49 11.61 -6.67
C ILE A 41 2.41 10.83 -5.36
N PRO A 42 2.15 9.51 -5.38
CA PRO A 42 2.02 8.76 -4.14
C PRO A 42 3.39 8.59 -3.49
N ASP A 43 3.40 8.61 -2.17
CA ASP A 43 4.58 8.26 -1.40
C ASP A 43 4.88 6.77 -1.56
N TYR A 44 6.17 6.44 -1.69
CA TYR A 44 6.65 5.07 -1.73
C TYR A 44 7.62 4.85 -0.57
N ILE A 45 7.25 3.93 0.33
CA ILE A 45 7.97 3.64 1.56
C ILE A 45 8.40 2.18 1.54
N GLU A 46 9.66 1.90 1.85
CA GLU A 46 10.15 0.53 2.03
C GLU A 46 10.35 0.21 3.51
N CYS A 47 9.92 -0.99 3.91
CA CYS A 47 10.10 -1.49 5.27
C CYS A 47 10.79 -2.85 5.24
N ASN A 48 12.00 -2.93 5.78
CA ASN A 48 12.75 -4.17 5.86
C ASN A 48 12.53 -4.85 7.23
N LEU A 49 11.70 -5.89 7.25
CA LEU A 49 11.39 -6.65 8.47
C LEU A 49 12.56 -7.55 8.92
N ILE A 50 13.53 -7.79 8.04
CA ILE A 50 14.64 -8.71 8.25
C ILE A 50 16.00 -8.01 8.24
N GLU A 51 16.03 -6.70 8.49
CA GLU A 51 17.26 -5.90 8.50
C GLU A 51 18.34 -6.50 9.43
N LYS A 52 17.92 -7.15 10.52
CA LYS A 52 18.80 -7.80 11.50
C LYS A 52 19.36 -9.16 11.05
N TYR A 53 18.92 -9.69 9.92
CA TYR A 53 19.29 -11.01 9.41
C TYR A 53 20.04 -10.87 8.07
N PRO A 54 21.34 -10.51 8.09
CA PRO A 54 22.09 -10.17 6.88
C PRO A 54 22.27 -11.35 5.91
N ASN A 55 22.19 -12.58 6.43
CA ASN A 55 22.32 -13.81 5.64
C ASN A 55 20.98 -14.33 5.10
N PHE A 56 19.88 -13.61 5.34
CA PHE A 56 18.57 -14.03 4.85
C PHE A 56 18.51 -13.89 3.33
N VAL A 57 18.09 -14.96 2.65
CA VAL A 57 17.89 -14.97 1.20
C VAL A 57 16.41 -15.15 0.90
N TRP A 58 15.80 -14.12 0.32
CA TRP A 58 14.43 -14.20 -0.17
C TRP A 58 14.38 -14.94 -1.51
N ARG A 59 13.63 -16.05 -1.56
CA ARG A 59 13.45 -16.86 -2.79
C ARG A 59 12.07 -16.72 -3.43
N GLY A 60 11.25 -15.82 -2.91
CA GLY A 60 9.90 -15.57 -3.41
C GLY A 60 9.88 -14.51 -4.53
N HIS A 61 8.72 -13.89 -4.70
CA HIS A 61 8.55 -12.82 -5.69
C HIS A 61 9.28 -11.54 -5.28
N ASN A 62 9.77 -10.78 -6.25
CA ASN A 62 10.29 -9.44 -6.00
C ASN A 62 9.19 -8.48 -5.52
N LYS A 63 9.59 -7.39 -4.86
CA LYS A 63 8.69 -6.27 -4.52
C LYS A 63 8.06 -5.68 -5.78
N LEU A 64 6.85 -5.17 -5.65
CA LEU A 64 6.20 -4.37 -6.70
C LEU A 64 6.80 -2.97 -6.71
N VAL A 65 6.91 -2.37 -7.88
CA VAL A 65 7.45 -1.01 -8.06
C VAL A 65 6.29 -0.09 -8.41
N LEU A 66 6.22 1.05 -7.73
CA LEU A 66 5.24 2.09 -8.01
C LEU A 66 5.56 2.77 -9.34
N LYS A 67 4.53 3.04 -10.16
CA LYS A 67 4.71 3.82 -11.39
C LYS A 67 4.83 5.30 -11.04
N ASN A 68 5.73 6.01 -11.72
CA ASN A 68 5.95 7.45 -11.53
C ASN A 68 4.73 8.30 -11.86
N GLU A 69 3.86 7.82 -12.74
CA GLU A 69 2.63 8.50 -13.14
C GLU A 69 1.45 7.56 -12.95
N LEU A 70 0.49 7.99 -12.14
CA LEU A 70 -0.80 7.36 -12.01
C LEU A 70 -1.84 8.20 -12.76
N PRO A 71 -2.84 7.55 -13.39
CA PRO A 71 -3.93 8.27 -14.01
C PRO A 71 -4.73 9.03 -12.95
N ASP A 72 -5.11 10.26 -13.29
CA ASP A 72 -6.08 11.02 -12.51
C ASP A 72 -7.46 10.38 -12.70
N SER A 73 -7.99 9.76 -11.64
CA SER A 73 -9.32 9.14 -11.67
C SER A 73 -10.18 9.62 -10.52
N ALA A 74 -11.48 9.80 -10.78
CA ALA A 74 -12.46 10.04 -9.73
C ALA A 74 -12.53 8.84 -8.76
N GLY A 75 -12.79 9.11 -7.48
CA GLY A 75 -12.89 8.07 -6.45
C GLY A 75 -11.64 7.96 -5.57
N TYR A 76 -11.24 6.74 -5.25
CA TYR A 76 -10.11 6.46 -4.37
C TYR A 76 -8.79 6.71 -5.09
N THR A 77 -8.03 7.71 -4.63
CA THR A 77 -6.70 8.02 -5.16
C THR A 77 -5.63 7.47 -4.24
N LEU A 78 -4.61 6.85 -4.82
CA LEU A 78 -3.49 6.30 -4.05
C LEU A 78 -2.71 7.45 -3.42
N GLN A 79 -2.50 7.36 -2.11
CA GLN A 79 -1.70 8.32 -1.35
C GLN A 79 -0.33 7.74 -1.04
N THR A 80 -0.28 6.48 -0.61
CA THR A 80 0.96 5.85 -0.16
C THR A 80 0.98 4.38 -0.52
N MET A 81 2.15 3.90 -0.94
CA MET A 81 2.48 2.50 -1.08
C MET A 81 3.62 2.14 -0.12
N LEU A 82 3.35 1.24 0.80
CA LEU A 82 4.35 0.59 1.65
C LEU A 82 4.73 -0.76 1.04
N ALA A 83 6.01 -0.99 0.82
CA ALA A 83 6.56 -2.26 0.35
C ALA A 83 7.39 -2.91 1.46
N ILE A 84 6.97 -4.09 1.91
CA ILE A 84 7.70 -4.88 2.90
C ILE A 84 8.76 -5.78 2.24
N HIS A 85 9.89 -5.92 2.91
CA HIS A 85 10.92 -6.91 2.62
C HIS A 85 11.04 -7.89 3.81
N PRO A 86 10.96 -9.22 3.58
CA PRO A 86 10.72 -9.89 2.31
C PRO A 86 9.29 -9.67 1.77
N SER A 87 9.13 -9.74 0.46
CA SER A 87 7.85 -9.47 -0.25
C SER A 87 6.87 -10.64 -0.16
N SER A 88 6.51 -10.99 1.07
CA SER A 88 5.57 -12.06 1.43
C SER A 88 4.12 -11.55 1.43
N PRO A 89 3.10 -12.40 1.19
CA PRO A 89 1.70 -11.99 1.30
C PRO A 89 1.37 -11.36 2.65
N ILE A 90 0.60 -10.27 2.63
CA ILE A 90 0.11 -9.61 3.85
C ILE A 90 -0.89 -10.55 4.56
N SER A 91 -0.52 -11.00 5.75
CA SER A 91 -1.31 -11.94 6.55
C SER A 91 -2.39 -11.27 7.40
N CYS A 92 -2.15 -10.04 7.84
CA CYS A 92 -3.03 -9.25 8.70
C CYS A 92 -2.92 -7.76 8.35
N LEU A 93 -4.00 -7.00 8.57
CA LEU A 93 -4.04 -5.57 8.39
C LEU A 93 -4.97 -4.96 9.45
N ALA A 94 -4.58 -3.83 10.02
CA ALA A 94 -5.36 -3.04 10.97
C ALA A 94 -5.19 -1.55 10.63
N TYR A 95 -6.20 -0.74 10.92
CA TYR A 95 -6.15 0.71 10.72
C TYR A 95 -6.96 1.43 11.80
N CYS A 96 -6.38 2.45 12.42
CA CYS A 96 -6.95 3.30 13.45
C CYS A 96 -6.93 4.76 12.97
N HIS A 97 -8.07 5.22 12.46
CA HIS A 97 -8.21 6.58 11.94
C HIS A 97 -7.93 7.69 12.98
N LYS A 98 -8.10 7.41 14.28
CA LYS A 98 -7.85 8.39 15.34
C LYS A 98 -6.37 8.70 15.52
N TRP A 99 -5.51 7.74 15.20
CA TRP A 99 -4.05 7.85 15.33
C TRP A 99 -3.34 7.93 13.99
N ASN A 100 -4.09 7.77 12.90
CA ASN A 100 -3.56 7.66 11.55
C ASN A 100 -2.48 6.56 11.43
N LEU A 101 -2.81 5.37 11.95
CA LEU A 101 -1.93 4.19 12.03
C LEU A 101 -2.59 2.96 11.44
#